data_AF-A0A3D3MJV3-F1
#
_entry.id   AF-A0A3D3MJV3-F1
#
_cell.length_a   1.000
_cell.length_b   1.000
_cell.length_c   1.000
_cell.angle_alpha   90.00
_cell.angle_beta   90.00
_cell.angle_gamma   90.00
#
_symmetry.space_group_name_H-M   'P 1'
#
loop_
_entity.id
_entity.type
_entity.pdbx_description
1 polymer ?
#
loop_
_entity_poly.entity_id
_entity_poly.type
_entity_poly.pdbx_seq_one_letter_code
_entity_poly.pdbx_strand_id
1 'polypeptide(L)'
;MIKTERNFQIELLAFFVNLFLIFYLHLSSIDAVLILLASFAVLSAEIFNTAIEKICDIIQPDFDQRIGFIKDIAAGAVILLAIAAIIVGVIIYPKYILI
;
A
#
# COMPACT_ATOMS: atom_id res chain seq x y z
N MET A 1 3.34 13.76 0.84
CA MET A 1 3.45 12.30 0.62
C MET A 1 4.80 11.92 0.02
N ILE A 2 5.07 12.08 -1.28
CA ILE A 2 6.34 11.61 -1.89
C ILE A 2 7.62 12.14 -1.21
N LYS A 3 7.61 13.38 -0.69
CA LYS A 3 8.79 13.96 0.01
C LYS A 3 8.69 13.93 1.54
N THR A 4 7.55 13.53 2.09
CA THR A 4 7.18 13.80 3.50
C THR A 4 6.82 12.54 4.27
N GLU A 5 6.19 11.57 3.62
CA GLU A 5 5.69 10.34 4.25
C GLU A 5 6.58 9.17 3.87
N ARG A 6 7.31 8.62 4.86
CA ARG A 6 8.26 7.53 4.64
C ARG A 6 7.57 6.24 4.21
N ASN A 7 6.39 5.95 4.76
CA ASN A 7 5.61 4.76 4.40
C ASN A 7 5.22 4.80 2.93
N PHE A 8 4.63 5.91 2.47
CA PHE A 8 4.31 6.11 1.05
C PHE A 8 5.53 5.96 0.13
N GLN A 9 6.72 6.42 0.53
CA GLN A 9 7.95 6.24 -0.26
C GLN A 9 8.33 4.75 -0.40
N ILE A 10 8.20 3.97 0.68
CA ILE A 10 8.51 2.54 0.68
C ILE A 10 7.51 1.78 -0.19
N GLU A 11 6.21 2.08 -0.06
CA GLU A 11 5.16 1.46 -0.86
C GLU A 11 5.29 1.81 -2.34
N LEU A 12 5.64 3.06 -2.65
CA LEU A 12 5.88 3.51 -4.02
C LEU A 12 7.12 2.82 -4.62
N LEU A 13 8.19 2.66 -3.84
CA LEU A 13 9.36 1.89 -4.27
C LEU A 13 8.97 0.43 -4.53
N ALA A 14 8.20 -0.20 -3.64
CA ALA A 14 7.70 -1.56 -3.82
C ALA A 14 6.85 -1.69 -5.08
N PHE A 15 6.01 -0.69 -5.40
CA PHE A 15 5.26 -0.64 -6.65
C PHE A 15 6.18 -0.62 -7.88
N PHE A 16 7.24 0.20 -7.88
CA PHE A 16 8.19 0.21 -8.99
C PHE A 16 8.97 -1.11 -9.12
N VAL A 17 9.31 -1.75 -8.00
CA VAL A 17 9.89 -3.10 -8.01
C VAL A 17 8.91 -4.10 -8.63
N ASN A 18 7.64 -4.07 -8.25
CA ASN A 18 6.61 -4.93 -8.85
C ASN A 18 6.46 -4.69 -10.35
N LEU A 19 6.46 -3.43 -10.81
CA LEU A 19 6.45 -3.10 -12.23
C LEU A 19 7.64 -3.72 -12.96
N PHE A 20 8.85 -3.55 -12.41
CA PHE A 20 10.04 -4.14 -12.98
C PHE A 20 9.93 -5.68 -13.07
N LEU A 21 9.47 -6.33 -12.01
CA LEU A 21 9.31 -7.79 -11.97
C LEU A 21 8.26 -8.29 -12.98
N ILE A 22 7.16 -7.57 -13.17
CA ILE A 22 6.13 -7.90 -14.18
C ILE A 22 6.75 -8.01 -15.57
N PHE A 23 7.59 -7.03 -15.96
CA PHE A 23 8.24 -7.04 -17.26
C PHE A 23 9.39 -8.05 -17.32
N TYR A 24 10.23 -8.12 -16.29
CA TYR A 24 11.41 -8.98 -16.26
C TYR A 24 11.05 -10.47 -16.30
N LEU A 25 10.05 -10.88 -15.51
CA LEU A 25 9.59 -12.27 -15.43
C LEU A 25 8.53 -12.62 -16.48
N HIS A 26 8.16 -11.68 -17.36
CA HIS A 26 7.17 -11.87 -18.42
C HIS A 26 5.84 -12.44 -17.88
N LEU A 27 5.30 -11.79 -16.84
CA LEU A 27 4.06 -12.22 -16.20
C LEU A 27 2.90 -12.27 -17.21
N SER A 28 2.01 -13.25 -17.03
CA SER A 28 0.74 -13.29 -17.77
C SER A 28 -0.09 -12.03 -17.48
N SER A 29 -0.94 -11.62 -18.43
CA SER A 29 -1.76 -10.42 -18.28
C SER A 29 -2.62 -10.45 -17.02
N ILE A 30 -3.12 -11.62 -16.63
CA ILE A 30 -3.97 -11.78 -15.45
C ILE A 30 -3.14 -11.60 -14.17
N ASP A 31 -2.00 -12.28 -14.07
CA ASP A 31 -1.12 -12.17 -12.89
C ASP A 31 -0.57 -10.75 -12.74
N ALA A 32 -0.20 -10.08 -13.84
CA ALA A 32 0.22 -8.69 -13.84
C ALA A 32 -0.88 -7.75 -13.32
N VAL A 33 -2.13 -7.91 -13.79
CA VAL A 33 -3.27 -7.10 -13.33
C VAL A 33 -3.52 -7.28 -11.84
N LEU A 34 -3.41 -8.51 -11.31
CA LEU A 34 -3.59 -8.78 -9.88
C LEU A 34 -2.52 -8.09 -9.02
N ILE A 35 -1.25 -8.15 -9.42
CA ILE A 35 -0.14 -7.47 -8.72
C ILE A 35 -0.32 -5.95 -8.77
N LEU A 36 -0.70 -5.41 -9.93
CA LEU A 36 -0.95 -3.98 -10.08
C LEU A 36 -2.11 -3.53 -9.21
N LEU A 37 -3.26 -4.22 -9.26
CA LEU A 37 -4.42 -3.89 -8.43
C LEU A 37 -4.08 -3.92 -6.94
N ALA A 38 -3.36 -4.95 -6.48
CA ALA A 38 -2.93 -5.03 -5.10
C ALA A 38 -2.01 -3.85 -4.71
N SER A 39 -1.05 -3.50 -5.57
CA SER A 39 -0.13 -2.38 -5.30
C SER A 39 -0.85 -1.02 -5.30
N PHE A 40 -1.75 -0.79 -6.26
CA PHE A 40 -2.56 0.44 -6.31
C PHE A 40 -3.53 0.54 -5.13
N ALA A 41 -4.08 -0.58 -4.66
CA ALA A 41 -4.96 -0.60 -3.49
C ALA A 41 -4.20 -0.13 -2.24
N VAL A 42 -2.98 -0.63 -2.00
CA VAL A 42 -2.12 -0.18 -0.87
C VAL A 42 -1.85 1.31 -0.96
N LEU A 43 -1.35 1.80 -2.10
CA LEU A 43 -1.05 3.23 -2.30
C LEU A 43 -2.30 4.11 -2.11
N SER A 44 -3.47 3.64 -2.55
CA SER A 44 -4.72 4.38 -2.39
C SER A 44 -5.12 4.46 -0.91
N ALA A 45 -5.01 3.37 -0.16
CA ALA A 45 -5.29 3.38 1.27
C ALA A 45 -4.32 4.27 2.05
N GLU A 46 -3.04 4.30 1.70
CA GLU A 46 -2.06 5.20 2.33
C GLU A 46 -2.40 6.67 2.05
N ILE A 47 -2.82 7.00 0.82
CA ILE A 47 -3.33 8.35 0.48
C ILE A 47 -4.55 8.71 1.34
N PHE A 48 -5.50 7.79 1.49
CA PHE A 48 -6.66 8.01 2.34
C PHE A 48 -6.29 8.11 3.82
N ASN A 49 -5.34 7.31 4.30
CA ASN A 49 -4.85 7.39 5.68
C ASN A 49 -4.27 8.78 5.96
N THR A 50 -3.34 9.26 5.13
CA THR A 50 -2.77 10.61 5.29
C THR A 50 -3.85 11.71 5.18
N ALA A 51 -4.83 11.55 4.28
CA ALA A 51 -5.93 12.52 4.19
C ALA A 51 -6.75 12.58 5.49
N ILE A 52 -7.09 11.43 6.06
CA ILE A 52 -7.80 11.33 7.35
C ILE A 52 -6.95 11.93 8.48
N GLU A 53 -5.66 11.61 8.55
CA GLU A 53 -4.74 12.17 9.54
C GLU A 53 -4.71 13.70 9.48
N LYS A 54 -4.58 14.28 8.28
CA LYS A 54 -4.57 15.74 8.10
C LYS A 54 -5.90 16.39 8.44
N ILE A 55 -7.03 15.77 8.10
CA ILE A 55 -8.35 16.26 8.50
C ILE A 55 -8.47 16.27 10.02
N CYS A 56 -8.04 15.20 10.69
CA CYS A 56 -8.03 15.11 12.15
C CYS A 56 -7.14 16.18 12.79
N ASP A 57 -5.93 16.41 12.26
CA ASP A 57 -5.00 17.44 12.75
C ASP A 57 -5.58 18.86 12.63
N ILE A 58 -6.39 19.12 11.58
CA ILE A 58 -7.06 20.40 11.37
C ILE A 58 -8.22 20.59 12.36
N ILE A 59 -9.01 19.54 12.59
CA ILE A 59 -10.20 19.60 13.45
C ILE A 59 -9.82 19.65 14.93
N GLN A 60 -8.79 18.92 15.34
CA GLN A 60 -8.35 18.80 16.72
C GLN A 60 -6.82 18.76 16.77
N PRO A 61 -6.15 19.93 16.89
CA PRO A 61 -4.70 20.02 16.88
C PRO A 61 -4.04 19.54 18.18
N ASP A 62 -4.78 19.55 19.28
CA ASP A 62 -4.32 19.02 20.57
C ASP A 62 -4.56 17.52 20.67
N PHE A 63 -3.85 16.85 21.58
CA PHE A 63 -4.03 15.41 21.79
C PHE A 63 -5.45 15.07 22.28
N ASP A 64 -6.15 14.22 21.52
CA ASP A 64 -7.44 13.64 21.87
C ASP A 64 -7.44 12.14 21.59
N GLN A 65 -7.78 11.33 22.59
CA GLN A 65 -7.78 9.87 22.50
C GLN A 65 -8.69 9.34 21.38
N ARG A 66 -9.81 10.02 21.09
CA ARG A 66 -10.75 9.63 20.05
C ARG A 66 -10.17 9.84 18.66
N ILE A 67 -9.41 10.92 18.47
CA ILE A 67 -8.69 11.19 17.23
C ILE A 67 -7.58 10.16 17.03
N GLY A 68 -6.86 9.80 18.09
CA GLY A 68 -5.89 8.71 18.06
C GLY A 68 -6.51 7.41 17.52
N PHE A 69 -7.66 7.01 18.08
CA PHE A 69 -8.39 5.82 17.62
C PHE A 69 -8.81 5.87 16.15
N ILE A 70 -9.25 7.03 15.65
CA ILE A 70 -9.60 7.20 14.21
C ILE A 70 -8.37 7.02 13.32
N LYS A 71 -7.23 7.61 13.70
CA LYS A 71 -5.96 7.45 12.98
C LYS A 71 -5.48 5.99 13.01
N ASP A 72 -5.63 5.30 14.14
CA ASP A 72 -5.28 3.88 14.26
C ASP A 72 -6.12 3.00 13.32
N ILE A 73 -7.42 3.29 13.17
CA ILE A 73 -8.29 2.58 12.22
C ILE A 73 -7.82 2.81 10.78
N ALA A 74 -7.50 4.06 10.44
CA ALA A 74 -7.05 4.41 9.09
C ALA A 74 -5.72 3.72 8.74
N ALA A 75 -4.75 3.72 9.67
CA ALA A 75 -3.50 2.98 9.51
C ALA A 75 -3.74 1.45 9.44
N GLY A 76 -4.73 0.94 10.19
CA GLY A 76 -5.15 -0.46 10.12
C GLY A 76 -5.62 -0.89 8.72
N ALA A 77 -6.31 -0.01 7.99
CA ALA A 77 -6.72 -0.28 6.62
C ALA A 77 -5.53 -0.44 5.66
N VAL A 78 -4.48 0.39 5.82
CA VAL A 78 -3.24 0.29 5.04
C VAL A 78 -2.56 -1.07 5.29
N ILE A 79 -2.45 -1.47 6.56
CA ILE A 79 -1.83 -2.75 6.96
C ILE A 79 -2.58 -3.93 6.34
N LEU A 80 -3.92 -3.92 6.36
CA LEU A 80 -4.72 -5.00 5.77
C LEU A 80 -4.47 -5.15 4.27
N LEU A 81 -4.39 -4.04 3.53
CA LEU A 81 -4.07 -4.10 2.10
C LEU A 81 -2.62 -4.49 1.84
N ALA A 82 -1.68 -4.06 2.69
CA ALA A 82 -0.28 -4.46 2.56
C ALA A 82 -0.13 -5.98 2.75
N ILE A 83 -0.82 -6.57 3.73
CA ILE A 83 -0.86 -8.03 3.93
C ILE A 83 -1.48 -8.71 2.71
N ALA A 84 -2.60 -8.20 2.19
CA ALA A 84 -3.23 -8.75 0.99
C ALA A 84 -2.27 -8.71 -0.22
N ALA A 85 -1.55 -7.60 -0.42
CA ALA A 85 -0.57 -7.47 -1.50
C ALA A 85 0.59 -8.45 -1.36
N ILE A 86 1.08 -8.69 -0.13
CA ILE A 86 2.10 -9.70 0.14
C ILE A 86 1.58 -11.09 -0.22
N ILE A 87 0.37 -11.45 0.19
CA ILE A 87 -0.25 -12.75 -0.12
C ILE A 87 -0.36 -12.94 -1.64
N VAL A 88 -0.83 -11.92 -2.37
CA VAL A 88 -0.92 -11.95 -3.84
C VAL A 88 0.46 -12.18 -4.45
N GLY A 89 1.49 -11.47 -3.99
CA GLY A 89 2.87 -11.65 -4.44
C GLY A 89 3.41 -13.07 -4.18
N VAL A 90 3.17 -13.61 -2.99
CA VAL A 90 3.60 -14.97 -2.60
C VAL A 90 2.90 -16.05 -3.44
N ILE A 91 1.66 -15.83 -3.88
CA ILE A 91 0.94 -16.79 -4.73
C ILE A 91 1.41 -16.70 -6.19
N ILE A 92 1.74 -15.50 -6.67
CA ILE A 92 2.02 -15.26 -8.09
C ILE A 92 3.50 -15.46 -8.43
N TYR A 93 4.42 -14.83 -7.72
CA TYR A 93 5.84 -14.81 -8.11
C TYR A 93 6.52 -16.19 -8.16
N PRO A 94 6.23 -17.15 -7.25
CA PRO A 94 6.82 -18.49 -7.35
C PRO A 94 6.53 -19.20 -8.66
N LYS A 95 5.39 -18.92 -9.31
CA LYS A 95 5.04 -19.47 -10.62
C LYS A 95 6.02 -19.07 -11.73
N TYR A 96 6.83 -18.03 -11.53
CA TYR A 96 7.76 -17.51 -12.54
C TYR A 96 9.23 -17.67 -12.12
N ILE A 97 9.50 -17.90 -10.84
CA ILE A 97 10.86 -18.02 -10.28
C ILE A 97 11.28 -19.48 -10.09
N LEU A 98 10.33 -20.37 -9.77
CA LEU A 98 10.61 -21.79 -9.46
C LEU A 98 10.32 -22.74 -10.63
N ILE A 99 10.25 -22.21 -11.85
CA ILE A 99 10.18 -23.00 -13.09
C ILE A 99 11.59 -23.34 -13.56
#